data_AF-A0A2N2ML87-F1
#
_entry.id   AF-A0A2N2ML87-F1
#
_cell.length_a   1.000
_cell.length_b   1.000
_cell.length_c   1.000
_cell.angle_alpha   90.00
_cell.angle_beta   90.00
_cell.angle_gamma   90.00
#
_symmetry.space_group_name_H-M   'P 1'
#
loop_
_entity.id
_entity.type
_entity.pdbx_description
1 polymer ?
#
loop_
_entity_poly.entity_id
_entity_poly.type
_entity_poly.pdbx_seq_one_letter_code
_entity_poly.pdbx_strand_id
1 'polypeptide(L)'
;MSSKFSEWLNERFLEWEQQQGKRQTVSAFARYLDVPQSSLSSWMAGAYVPSGENLLVLASKLGTEIYDTLGVLRPPIADPDIIYIASVWKELSENDRSELLATIKRKLPSS
;
A
#
# COMPACT_ATOMS: atom_id res chain seq x y z
N MET A 1 5.32 21.65 -12.74
CA MET A 1 5.46 21.65 -11.27
C MET A 1 5.37 20.21 -10.82
N SER A 2 6.35 19.73 -10.05
CA SER A 2 6.27 18.40 -9.42
C SER A 2 5.25 18.46 -8.27
N SER A 3 4.46 17.42 -8.09
CA SER A 3 3.57 17.31 -6.93
C SER A 3 4.33 16.72 -5.74
N LYS A 4 3.89 17.01 -4.51
CA LYS A 4 4.45 16.42 -3.28
C LYS A 4 4.50 14.88 -3.34
N PHE A 5 3.49 14.27 -3.96
CA PHE A 5 3.45 12.83 -4.21
C PHE A 5 4.51 12.36 -5.21
N SER A 6 4.68 13.08 -6.32
CA SER A 6 5.72 12.75 -7.30
C SER A 6 7.12 12.83 -6.66
N GLU A 7 7.40 13.87 -5.87
CA GLU A 7 8.66 13.99 -5.13
C GLU A 7 8.89 12.82 -4.19
N TRP A 8 7.91 12.53 -3.33
CA TRP A 8 7.94 11.38 -2.41
C TRP A 8 8.14 10.04 -3.14
N LEU A 9 7.48 9.83 -4.28
CA LEU A 9 7.61 8.59 -5.03
C LEU A 9 8.99 8.44 -5.67
N ASN A 10 9.60 9.56 -6.11
CA ASN A 10 10.99 9.57 -6.58
C ASN A 10 11.97 9.25 -5.45
N GLU A 11 11.75 9.77 -4.23
CA GLU A 11 12.56 9.44 -3.05
C GLU A 11 12.47 7.93 -2.73
N ARG A 12 11.26 7.36 -2.72
CA ARG A 12 11.05 5.92 -2.52
C ARG A 12 11.76 5.06 -3.57
N PHE A 13 11.82 5.52 -4.83
CA PHE A 13 12.59 4.84 -5.87
C PHE A 13 14.10 4.84 -5.55
N LEU A 14 14.65 5.97 -5.12
CA LEU A 14 16.08 6.10 -4.79
C LEU A 14 16.47 5.24 -3.59
N GLU A 15 15.64 5.23 -2.54
CA GLU A 15 15.84 4.38 -1.36
C GLU A 15 15.80 2.89 -1.74
N TRP A 16 14.80 2.48 -2.54
CA TRP A 16 14.70 1.12 -3.02
C TRP A 16 15.88 0.73 -3.92
N GLU A 17 16.33 1.61 -4.82
CA GLU A 17 17.50 1.41 -5.68
C GLU A 17 18.77 1.21 -4.85
N GLN A 18 18.97 2.04 -3.82
CA GLN A 18 20.09 1.94 -2.90
C GLN A 18 20.12 0.56 -2.20
N GLN A 19 18.96 0.04 -1.79
CA GLN A 19 18.83 -1.28 -1.19
C GLN A 19 19.20 -2.42 -2.15
N GLN A 20 19.10 -2.22 -3.46
CA GLN A 20 19.51 -3.24 -4.44
C GLN A 20 21.03 -3.30 -4.65
N GLY A 21 21.80 -2.33 -4.12
CA GLY A 21 23.26 -2.29 -4.22
C GLY A 21 23.82 -2.00 -5.62
N LYS A 22 22.96 -1.65 -6.58
CA LYS A 22 23.32 -1.27 -7.95
C LYS A 22 22.25 -0.35 -8.55
N ARG A 23 22.61 0.35 -9.63
CA ARG A 23 21.62 1.13 -10.39
C ARG A 23 20.50 0.24 -10.93
N GLN A 24 19.28 0.71 -10.79
CA GLN A 24 18.06 0.05 -11.20
C GLN A 24 17.27 0.96 -12.15
N THR A 25 16.33 0.36 -12.88
CA THR A 25 15.48 1.11 -13.80
C THR A 25 14.10 1.33 -13.21
N VAL A 26 13.40 2.36 -13.69
CA VAL A 26 11.97 2.58 -13.38
C VAL A 26 11.13 1.33 -13.74
N SER A 27 11.52 0.61 -14.81
CA SER A 27 10.87 -0.66 -15.18
C SER A 27 11.07 -1.77 -14.14
N ALA A 28 12.25 -1.85 -13.52
CA ALA A 28 12.49 -2.78 -12.42
C ALA A 28 11.70 -2.40 -11.17
N PHE A 29 11.57 -1.10 -10.89
CA PHE A 29 10.77 -0.62 -9.77
C PHE A 29 9.28 -0.86 -9.98
N ALA A 30 8.76 -0.64 -11.19
CA ALA A 30 7.38 -0.95 -11.55
C ALA A 30 7.03 -2.42 -11.30
N ARG A 31 7.94 -3.33 -11.66
CA ARG A 31 7.78 -4.77 -11.39
C ARG A 31 7.83 -5.10 -9.89
N TYR A 32 8.70 -4.44 -9.13
CA TYR A 32 8.73 -4.61 -7.67
C TYR A 32 7.43 -4.15 -6.99
N LEU A 33 6.87 -3.05 -7.49
CA LEU A 33 5.60 -2.49 -7.03
C LEU A 33 4.36 -3.21 -7.57
N ASP A 34 4.53 -4.15 -8.51
CA ASP A 34 3.42 -4.84 -9.20
C ASP A 34 2.44 -3.88 -9.91
N VAL A 35 2.98 -2.89 -10.62
CA VAL A 35 2.20 -1.89 -11.38
C VAL A 35 2.71 -1.75 -12.82
N PRO A 36 1.87 -1.31 -13.77
CA PRO A 36 2.32 -1.00 -15.12
C PRO A 36 3.38 0.09 -15.12
N GLN A 37 4.46 -0.10 -15.89
CA GLN A 37 5.55 0.88 -16.01
C GLN A 37 5.06 2.25 -16.49
N SER A 38 4.12 2.28 -17.44
CA SER A 38 3.54 3.53 -17.96
C SER A 38 2.83 4.34 -16.87
N SER A 39 2.10 3.65 -15.99
CA SER A 39 1.45 4.27 -14.84
C SER A 39 2.48 4.84 -13.87
N LEU A 40 3.50 4.05 -13.51
CA LEU A 40 4.57 4.51 -12.63
C LEU A 40 5.30 5.73 -13.19
N SER A 41 5.66 5.73 -14.48
CA SER A 41 6.30 6.87 -15.12
C SER A 41 5.43 8.13 -15.09
N SER A 42 4.11 7.98 -15.29
CA SER A 42 3.18 9.12 -15.25
C SER A 42 3.01 9.68 -13.83
N TRP A 43 2.99 8.81 -12.82
CA TRP A 43 2.96 9.20 -11.40
C TRP A 43 4.24 9.91 -10.97
N MET A 44 5.40 9.36 -11.34
CA MET A 44 6.70 9.97 -11.05
C MET A 44 6.88 11.30 -11.76
N ALA A 45 6.27 11.50 -12.93
CA ALA A 45 6.25 12.79 -13.64
C ALA A 45 5.21 13.79 -13.07
N GLY A 46 4.34 13.36 -12.17
CA GLY A 46 3.27 14.19 -11.61
C GLY A 46 2.11 14.46 -12.57
N ALA A 47 1.95 13.65 -13.63
CA ALA A 47 0.88 13.82 -14.62
C ALA A 47 -0.51 13.52 -14.03
N TYR A 48 -0.61 12.48 -13.19
CA TYR A 48 -1.78 12.15 -12.39
C TYR A 48 -1.34 11.34 -11.16
N VAL A 49 -2.28 11.02 -10.27
CA VAL A 49 -2.04 10.26 -9.04
C VAL A 49 -2.73 8.90 -9.07
N PRO A 50 -2.21 7.87 -8.37
CA PRO A 50 -2.87 6.58 -8.26
C PRO A 50 -4.16 6.69 -7.43
N SER A 51 -5.11 5.80 -7.70
CA SER A 51 -6.36 5.67 -6.97
C SER A 51 -6.80 4.21 -6.89
N GLY A 52 -7.72 3.91 -5.97
CA GLY A 52 -8.33 2.57 -5.85
C GLY A 52 -7.29 1.49 -5.58
N GLU A 53 -7.34 0.41 -6.35
CA GLU A 53 -6.47 -0.77 -6.20
C GLU A 53 -4.98 -0.42 -6.32
N ASN A 54 -4.59 0.46 -7.24
CA ASN A 54 -3.19 0.88 -7.39
C ASN A 54 -2.66 1.54 -6.10
N LEU A 55 -3.50 2.31 -5.41
CA LEU A 55 -3.10 2.97 -4.16
C LEU A 55 -2.89 1.94 -3.04
N LEU A 56 -3.73 0.90 -2.98
CA LEU A 56 -3.58 -0.22 -2.04
C LEU A 56 -2.29 -1.00 -2.30
N VAL A 57 -2.01 -1.33 -3.56
CA VAL A 57 -0.80 -2.07 -3.97
C VAL A 57 0.46 -1.27 -3.64
N LEU A 58 0.49 0.02 -3.99
CA LEU A 58 1.62 0.88 -3.64
C LEU A 58 1.80 0.99 -2.12
N ALA A 59 0.71 1.18 -1.36
CA ALA A 59 0.78 1.25 0.09
C ALA A 59 1.35 -0.03 0.73
N SER A 60 1.04 -1.21 0.16
CA SER A 60 1.55 -2.49 0.65
C SER A 60 3.07 -2.66 0.51
N LYS A 61 3.68 -1.93 -0.43
CA LYS A 61 5.12 -2.01 -0.73
C LYS A 61 5.92 -0.84 -0.17
N LEU A 62 5.34 0.36 -0.23
CA LEU A 62 6.02 1.62 0.10
C LEU A 62 5.61 2.23 1.44
N GLY A 63 4.57 1.67 2.08
CA GLY A 63 4.03 2.16 3.33
C GLY A 63 2.78 3.01 3.17
N THR A 64 2.10 3.24 4.29
CA THR A 64 0.80 3.95 4.35
C THR A 64 0.94 5.48 4.27
N GLU A 65 2.16 6.00 4.30
CA GLU A 65 2.50 7.41 4.16
C GLU A 65 2.06 7.98 2.79
N ILE A 66 1.83 7.11 1.81
CA ILE A 66 1.27 7.50 0.50
C ILE A 66 -0.10 8.20 0.64
N TYR A 67 -0.94 7.76 1.58
CA TYR A 67 -2.26 8.35 1.81
C TYR A 67 -2.14 9.78 2.35
N ASP A 68 -1.23 10.00 3.30
CA ASP A 68 -0.97 11.32 3.89
C ASP A 68 -0.38 12.28 2.84
N THR A 69 0.50 11.75 1.97
CA THR A 69 1.12 12.50 0.90
C THR A 69 0.10 12.98 -0.14
N LEU A 70 -0.92 12.16 -0.39
CA LEU A 70 -2.04 12.46 -1.28
C LEU A 70 -3.18 13.23 -0.59
N GLY A 71 -3.13 13.40 0.74
CA GLY A 71 -4.19 14.06 1.51
C GLY A 71 -5.52 13.30 1.52
N VAL A 72 -5.48 11.97 1.34
CA VAL A 72 -6.67 11.11 1.30
C VAL A 72 -6.79 10.30 2.59
N LEU A 73 -8.01 9.93 2.94
CA LEU A 73 -8.25 9.07 4.09
C LEU A 73 -7.64 7.68 3.84
N ARG A 74 -6.87 7.21 4.82
CA ARG A 74 -6.39 5.82 4.85
C ARG A 74 -7.60 4.89 4.96
N PRO A 75 -7.76 3.92 4.05
CA PRO A 75 -8.85 2.96 4.15
C PRO A 75 -8.60 2.07 5.38
N PRO A 76 -9.64 1.54 6.05
CA PRO A 76 -9.48 0.66 7.21
C PRO A 76 -8.60 -0.56 6.93
N ILE A 77 -8.57 -1.03 5.68
CA ILE A 77 -7.71 -2.14 5.26
C ILE A 77 -6.21 -1.81 5.21
N ALA A 78 -5.86 -0.52 5.26
CA ALA A 78 -4.47 -0.06 5.40
C ALA A 78 -4.05 0.06 6.88
N ASP A 79 -4.92 -0.25 7.83
CA ASP A 79 -4.58 -0.31 9.25
C ASP A 79 -3.62 -1.50 9.51
N PRO A 80 -2.47 -1.29 10.19
CA PRO A 80 -1.51 -2.35 10.49
C PRO A 80 -2.11 -3.56 11.20
N ASP A 81 -3.09 -3.35 12.09
CA ASP A 81 -3.75 -4.43 12.83
C ASP A 81 -4.62 -5.27 11.88
N ILE A 82 -5.32 -4.61 10.95
CA ILE A 82 -6.12 -5.29 9.92
C ILE A 82 -5.23 -6.06 8.95
N ILE A 83 -4.10 -5.48 8.54
CA ILE A 83 -3.10 -6.15 7.69
C ILE A 83 -2.55 -7.40 8.39
N TYR A 84 -2.21 -7.30 9.68
CA TYR A 84 -1.73 -8.43 10.46
C TYR A 84 -2.79 -9.54 10.58
N ILE A 85 -4.03 -9.18 10.93
CA ILE A 85 -5.14 -10.14 11.00
C ILE A 85 -5.32 -10.86 9.64
N ALA A 86 -5.24 -10.13 8.54
CA ALA A 86 -5.36 -10.69 7.20
C ALA A 86 -4.20 -11.65 6.85
N SER A 87 -2.96 -11.33 7.25
CA SER A 87 -1.78 -12.14 6.93
C SER A 87 -1.77 -13.48 7.65
N VAL A 88 -2.24 -13.51 8.91
CA VAL A 88 -2.33 -14.75 9.71
C VAL A 88 -3.67 -15.46 9.57
N TRP A 89 -4.63 -14.89 8.82
CA TRP A 89 -6.00 -15.40 8.76
C TRP A 89 -6.07 -16.88 8.39
N LYS A 90 -5.27 -17.32 7.41
CA LYS A 90 -5.23 -18.71 6.95
C LYS A 90 -4.64 -19.68 7.97
N GLU A 91 -3.83 -19.19 8.90
CA GLU A 91 -3.18 -19.97 9.95
C GLU A 91 -4.09 -20.19 11.16
N LEU A 92 -5.04 -19.27 11.39
CA LEU A 92 -6.05 -19.43 12.43
C LEU A 92 -6.93 -20.66 12.17
N SER A 93 -7.23 -21.42 13.23
CA SER A 93 -8.19 -22.51 13.17
C SER A 93 -9.61 -21.99 12.89
N GLU A 94 -10.51 -22.85 12.40
CA GLU A 94 -11.91 -22.48 12.20
C GLU A 94 -12.59 -22.00 13.50
N ASN A 95 -12.18 -22.58 14.64
CA ASN A 95 -12.69 -22.19 15.95
C ASN A 95 -12.22 -20.77 16.32
N ASP A 96 -10.93 -20.46 16.15
CA ASP A 96 -10.37 -19.13 16.46
C ASP A 96 -10.97 -18.05 15.58
N ARG A 97 -11.15 -18.33 14.28
CA ARG A 97 -11.84 -17.41 13.36
C ARG A 97 -13.28 -17.16 13.81
N SER A 98 -13.99 -18.20 14.24
CA SER A 98 -15.37 -18.11 14.70
C SER A 98 -15.50 -17.30 15.99
N GLU A 99 -14.59 -17.50 16.94
CA GLU A 99 -14.54 -16.76 18.21
C GLU A 99 -14.21 -15.27 17.99
N LEU A 100 -13.25 -14.98 17.12
CA LEU A 100 -12.90 -13.61 16.74
C LEU A 100 -14.10 -12.89 16.12
N LEU A 101 -14.77 -13.53 15.16
CA LEU A 101 -15.97 -12.97 14.52
C LEU A 101 -17.12 -12.78 15.52
N ALA A 102 -17.35 -13.74 16.42
CA ALA A 102 -18.37 -13.62 17.46
C ALA A 102 -18.07 -12.44 18.41
N THR A 103 -16.81 -12.25 18.77
CA THR A 103 -16.37 -11.13 19.62
C THR A 103 -16.61 -9.78 18.94
N ILE A 104 -16.26 -9.65 17.66
CA ILE A 104 -16.48 -8.42 16.88
C ILE A 104 -17.98 -8.11 16.81
N LYS A 105 -18.80 -9.09 16.39
CA LYS A 105 -20.27 -8.94 16.28
C LYS A 105 -20.93 -8.55 17.61
N ARG A 106 -20.44 -9.09 18.73
CA ARG A 106 -20.96 -8.75 20.06
C ARG A 106 -20.66 -7.32 20.47
N LYS A 107 -19.47 -6.79 20.12
CA LYS A 107 -19.05 -5.42 20.47
C LYS A 107 -19.54 -4.37 19.49
N LEU A 108 -19.80 -4.76 18.25
CA LEU A 108 -20.33 -3.91 17.18
C LEU A 108 -21.59 -4.56 16.61
N PRO A 109 -22.71 -4.58 17.36
CA PRO A 109 -23.96 -5.04 16.81
C PRO A 109 -24.31 -4.17 15.59
N SER A 110 -24.54 -4.81 14.46
CA SER A 110 -25.02 -4.13 13.25
C SER A 110 -26.26 -3.32 13.62
N SER A 111 -26.20 -1.99 13.43
CA SER A 111 -27.34 -1.08 13.62
C SER A 111 -28.40 -1.32 12.55
#